data_AF-A0A341EP85-F1
#
_entry.id   AF-A0A341EP85-F1
#
_cell.length_a   1.000
_cell.length_b   1.000
_cell.length_c   1.000
_cell.angle_alpha   90.00
_cell.angle_beta   90.00
_cell.angle_gamma   90.00
#
_symmetry.space_group_name_H-M   'P 1'
#
loop_
_entity.id
_entity.type
_entity.pdbx_description
1 polymer ?
#
loop_
_entity_poly.entity_id
_entity_poly.type
_entity_poly.pdbx_seq_one_letter_code
_entity_poly.pdbx_strand_id
1 'polypeptide(L)'
;MTESQTYFSLSREDKIDALEVAASKLGRPADLLEKDIWVVWVLNALFDSDLGEHLVFKGGTSLSKVYKAIDRFSEDVDLTYDIRQIIPDAYCLRGAFRGGDRYARHWYDLDRLQAVGIAARALEDKPLAQDVAKHKQHFFRETDRAGATINYADAVSGSLCLIPEGVALEALAQDYQKMQEAGLLQSDSIAFDDLIARLMVLQDRANNRAA
;
A
#
# COMPACT_ATOMS: atom_id res chain seq x y z
N MET A 1 5.07 34.83 20.12
CA MET A 1 5.75 33.52 20.14
C MET A 1 6.78 33.57 19.04
N THR A 2 8.08 33.48 19.36
CA THR A 2 9.14 33.42 18.35
C THR A 2 8.93 32.19 17.49
N GLU A 3 8.81 32.36 16.17
CA GLU A 3 8.88 31.24 15.23
C GLU A 3 10.15 30.45 15.52
N SER A 4 10.01 29.15 15.78
CA SER A 4 11.16 28.27 15.95
C SER A 4 11.87 28.20 14.61
N GLN A 5 13.07 28.76 14.52
CA GLN A 5 13.92 28.56 13.34
C GLN A 5 14.17 27.06 13.14
N THR A 6 13.96 26.58 11.92
CA THR A 6 14.27 25.21 11.52
C THR A 6 15.63 25.19 10.84
N TYR A 7 16.34 24.05 10.87
CA TYR A 7 17.61 23.89 10.16
C TYR A 7 17.51 24.37 8.70
N PHE A 8 16.40 24.07 8.03
CA PHE A 8 16.18 24.43 6.63
C PHE A 8 16.07 25.95 6.38
N SER A 9 15.61 26.71 7.38
CA SER A 9 15.48 28.19 7.32
C SER A 9 16.79 28.95 7.51
N LEU A 10 17.86 28.27 7.93
CA LEU A 10 19.17 28.88 8.18
C LEU A 10 19.91 29.20 6.87
N SER A 11 20.78 30.22 6.93
CA SER A 11 21.73 30.51 5.86
C SER A 11 22.72 29.34 5.69
N ARG A 12 23.43 29.29 4.56
CA ARG A 12 24.43 28.23 4.33
C ARG A 12 25.56 28.28 5.37
N GLU A 13 25.98 29.49 5.77
CA GLU A 13 27.01 29.71 6.77
C GLU A 13 26.55 29.22 8.14
N ASP A 14 25.34 29.62 8.57
CA ASP A 14 24.75 29.18 9.84
C ASP A 14 24.51 27.66 9.90
N LYS A 15 24.16 27.03 8.76
CA LYS A 15 24.03 25.56 8.67
C LYS A 15 25.36 24.87 8.92
N ILE A 16 26.43 25.35 8.29
CA ILE A 16 27.78 24.80 8.47
C ILE A 16 28.21 24.96 9.92
N ASP A 17 28.06 26.16 10.50
CA ASP A 17 28.43 26.42 11.88
C ASP A 17 27.64 25.54 12.87
N ALA A 18 26.33 25.38 12.65
CA ALA A 18 25.49 24.51 13.47
C ALA A 18 25.93 23.04 13.38
N LEU A 19 26.26 22.55 12.19
CA LEU A 19 26.75 21.18 11.98
C LEU A 19 28.12 20.96 12.63
N GLU A 20 29.04 21.91 12.55
CA GLU A 20 30.36 21.83 13.19
C GLU A 20 30.26 21.81 14.73
N VAL A 21 29.39 22.66 15.29
CA VAL A 21 29.11 22.64 16.73
C VAL A 21 28.51 21.30 17.16
N ALA A 22 27.59 20.75 16.38
CA ALA A 22 26.99 19.44 16.66
C ALA A 22 28.01 18.30 16.49
N ALA A 23 28.89 18.37 15.49
CA ALA A 23 29.94 17.40 15.23
C ALA A 23 30.91 17.31 16.42
N SER A 24 31.36 18.47 16.93
CA SER A 24 32.22 18.56 18.11
C SER A 24 31.58 17.95 19.36
N LYS A 25 30.28 18.19 19.58
CA LYS A 25 29.55 17.68 20.75
C LYS A 25 29.22 16.20 20.69
N LEU A 26 28.87 15.70 19.50
CA LEU A 26 28.37 14.34 19.30
C LEU A 26 29.47 13.36 18.90
N GLY A 27 30.67 13.85 18.58
CA GLY A 27 31.77 13.02 18.09
C GLY A 27 31.48 12.36 16.75
N ARG A 28 30.65 13.00 15.90
CA ARG A 28 30.23 12.49 14.59
C ARG A 28 30.59 13.50 13.49
N PRO A 29 31.05 13.06 12.30
CA PRO A 29 31.31 13.95 11.19
C PRO A 29 30.10 14.81 10.78
N ALA A 30 30.34 16.07 10.44
CA ALA A 30 29.31 17.06 10.09
C ALA A 30 28.46 16.62 8.89
N ASP A 31 29.07 15.97 7.89
CA ASP A 31 28.39 15.42 6.72
C ASP A 31 27.41 14.28 7.08
N LEU A 32 27.75 13.44 8.07
CA LEU A 32 26.83 12.41 8.56
C LEU A 32 25.67 13.02 9.36
N LEU A 33 25.91 14.09 10.11
CA LEU A 33 24.86 14.81 10.84
C LEU A 33 23.88 15.50 9.88
N GLU A 34 24.39 16.08 8.80
CA GLU A 34 23.54 16.67 7.77
C GLU A 34 22.65 15.61 7.11
N LYS A 35 23.22 14.46 6.72
CA LYS A 35 22.44 13.32 6.20
C LYS A 35 21.36 12.87 7.18
N ASP A 36 21.68 12.80 8.48
CA ASP A 36 20.73 12.42 9.53
C ASP A 36 19.52 13.38 9.60
N ILE A 37 19.77 14.69 9.45
CA ILE A 37 18.72 15.72 9.41
C ILE A 37 17.78 15.47 8.22
N TRP A 38 18.34 15.23 7.04
CA TRP A 38 17.55 14.94 5.84
C TRP A 38 16.73 13.65 5.97
N VAL A 39 17.29 12.59 6.54
CA VAL A 39 16.59 11.32 6.78
C VAL A 39 15.37 11.52 7.68
N VAL A 40 15.53 12.21 8.82
CA VAL A 40 14.42 12.47 9.74
C VAL A 40 13.38 13.39 9.11
N TRP A 41 13.80 14.40 8.36
CA TRP A 41 12.87 15.28 7.66
C TRP A 41 12.04 14.54 6.60
N VAL A 42 12.68 13.69 5.78
CA VAL A 42 11.98 12.87 4.76
C VAL A 42 10.99 11.92 5.43
N LEU A 43 11.37 11.27 6.53
CA LEU A 43 10.46 10.41 7.30
C LEU A 43 9.25 11.21 7.80
N ASN A 44 9.47 12.40 8.37
CA ASN A 44 8.38 13.25 8.81
C ASN A 44 7.44 13.63 7.66
N ALA A 45 7.99 14.10 6.53
CA ALA A 45 7.19 14.47 5.36
C ALA A 45 6.39 13.29 4.78
N LEU A 46 6.96 12.09 4.76
CA LEU A 46 6.27 10.89 4.26
C LEU A 46 5.16 10.42 5.20
N PHE A 47 5.41 10.42 6.52
CA PHE A 47 4.41 9.98 7.51
C PHE A 47 3.34 11.02 7.82
N ASP A 48 3.59 12.31 7.56
CA ASP A 48 2.58 13.38 7.62
C ASP A 48 1.68 13.40 6.37
N SER A 49 2.04 12.68 5.31
CA SER A 49 1.21 12.53 4.11
C SER A 49 0.20 11.39 4.25
N ASP A 50 -0.83 11.36 3.39
CA ASP A 50 -1.82 10.26 3.34
C ASP A 50 -1.18 8.87 3.11
N LEU A 51 0.04 8.81 2.56
CA LEU A 51 0.78 7.56 2.40
C LEU A 51 1.20 6.97 3.76
N GLY A 52 1.38 7.80 4.78
CA GLY A 52 1.85 7.42 6.11
C GLY A 52 1.00 6.33 6.77
N GLU A 53 -0.31 6.33 6.53
CA GLU A 53 -1.24 5.31 7.08
C GLU A 53 -0.93 3.88 6.59
N HIS A 54 -0.20 3.76 5.48
CA HIS A 54 0.07 2.50 4.80
C HIS A 54 1.56 2.21 4.67
N LEU A 55 2.42 3.07 5.22
CA LEU A 55 3.86 2.85 5.24
C LEU A 55 4.28 2.18 6.55
N VAL A 56 5.10 1.14 6.42
CA VAL A 56 5.82 0.54 7.55
C VAL A 56 7.28 0.96 7.46
N PHE A 57 7.74 1.66 8.50
CA PHE A 57 9.14 2.01 8.65
C PHE A 57 9.94 0.85 9.23
N LYS A 58 11.05 0.50 8.57
CA LYS A 58 11.88 -0.64 8.92
C LYS A 58 13.37 -0.34 8.71
N GLY A 59 14.19 -1.40 8.76
CA GLY A 59 15.60 -1.31 8.41
C GLY A 59 16.51 -0.78 9.52
N GLY A 60 17.74 -0.41 9.14
CA GLY A 60 18.76 0.06 10.10
C GLY A 60 18.36 1.36 10.79
N THR A 61 17.64 2.23 10.10
CA THR A 61 17.27 3.54 10.61
C THR A 61 16.18 3.43 11.67
N SER A 62 15.22 2.51 11.54
CA SER A 62 14.24 2.26 12.61
C SER A 62 14.88 1.64 13.85
N LEU A 63 15.86 0.74 13.69
CA LEU A 63 16.63 0.18 14.80
C LEU A 63 17.41 1.24 15.58
N SER A 64 17.97 2.24 14.90
CA SER A 64 18.73 3.32 15.55
C SER A 64 17.83 4.40 16.16
N LYS A 65 16.78 4.84 15.47
CA LYS A 65 15.95 6.01 15.84
C LYS A 65 14.76 5.67 16.72
N VAL A 66 14.08 4.55 16.45
CA VAL A 66 12.84 4.17 17.15
C VAL A 66 13.18 3.25 18.32
N TYR A 67 13.82 2.13 18.02
CA TYR A 67 14.11 1.11 19.03
C TYR A 67 15.37 1.39 19.84
N LYS A 68 16.27 2.26 19.34
CA LYS A 68 17.58 2.56 19.94
C LYS A 68 18.39 1.30 20.27
N ALA A 69 18.22 0.27 19.44
CA ALA A 69 18.83 -1.06 19.62
C ALA A 69 20.26 -1.14 19.08
N ILE A 70 20.66 -0.14 18.28
CA ILE A 70 22.00 -0.04 17.70
C ILE A 70 22.53 1.39 17.88
N ASP A 71 23.85 1.50 18.10
CA ASP A 71 24.57 2.77 18.21
C ASP A 71 25.54 2.94 17.04
N ARG A 72 25.00 2.90 15.82
CA ARG A 72 25.70 3.24 14.58
C ARG A 72 24.82 4.11 13.70
N PHE A 73 25.44 4.87 12.80
CA PHE A 73 24.70 5.65 11.80
C PHE A 73 24.03 4.73 10.76
N SER A 74 22.86 5.16 10.27
CA SER A 74 22.09 4.49 9.23
C SER A 74 21.46 5.58 8.37
N GLU A 75 21.89 5.65 7.12
CA GLU A 75 21.46 6.69 6.16
C GLU A 75 20.25 6.29 5.31
N ASP A 76 19.96 4.99 5.25
CA ASP A 76 18.90 4.48 4.37
C ASP A 76 17.51 4.70 4.96
N VAL A 77 16.54 5.04 4.11
CA VAL A 77 15.12 5.09 4.47
C VAL A 77 14.43 3.84 3.92
N ASP A 78 14.40 2.80 4.75
CA ASP A 78 13.73 1.54 4.40
C ASP A 78 12.24 1.61 4.74
N LEU A 79 11.40 1.67 3.70
CA LEU A 79 9.96 1.68 3.83
C LEU A 79 9.35 0.50 3.09
N THR A 80 8.22 0.00 3.61
CA THR A 80 7.37 -0.93 2.88
C THR A 80 5.96 -0.37 2.89
N TYR A 81 5.41 -0.15 1.70
CA TYR A 81 3.99 0.14 1.56
C TYR A 81 3.20 -1.15 1.73
N ASP A 82 2.10 -1.10 2.48
CA ASP A 82 1.22 -2.23 2.67
C ASP A 82 0.55 -2.62 1.35
N ILE A 83 1.17 -3.53 0.62
CA ILE A 83 0.70 -3.98 -0.71
C ILE A 83 -0.62 -4.74 -0.65
N ARG A 84 -1.07 -5.15 0.54
CA ARG A 84 -2.40 -5.73 0.72
C ARG A 84 -3.45 -4.67 0.38
N GLN A 85 -3.16 -3.38 0.55
CA GLN A 85 -3.97 -2.25 0.07
C GLN A 85 -4.05 -2.12 -1.47
N ILE A 86 -3.62 -3.13 -2.26
CA ILE A 86 -3.52 -3.00 -3.72
C ILE A 86 -3.97 -4.28 -4.47
N ILE A 87 -4.36 -5.40 -3.80
CA ILE A 87 -4.58 -6.69 -4.51
C ILE A 87 -5.94 -7.36 -4.19
N PRO A 88 -6.96 -7.20 -5.05
CA PRO A 88 -8.26 -7.88 -4.92
C PRO A 88 -8.22 -9.42 -5.03
N ASP A 89 -7.43 -9.98 -5.96
CA ASP A 89 -7.49 -11.42 -6.29
C ASP A 89 -6.98 -12.34 -5.17
N ALA A 90 -5.92 -11.91 -4.47
CA ALA A 90 -5.34 -12.66 -3.36
C ALA A 90 -6.31 -12.77 -2.18
N TYR A 91 -7.13 -11.74 -2.00
CA TYR A 91 -8.17 -11.73 -0.98
C TYR A 91 -9.31 -12.72 -1.31
N CYS A 92 -9.75 -12.78 -2.57
CA CYS A 92 -10.81 -13.70 -3.01
C CYS A 92 -10.49 -15.16 -2.63
N LEU A 93 -9.27 -15.59 -2.98
CA LEU A 93 -8.85 -16.99 -2.85
C LEU A 93 -8.46 -17.38 -1.42
N ARG A 94 -7.98 -16.44 -0.62
CA ARG A 94 -7.51 -16.70 0.76
C ARG A 94 -8.62 -16.64 1.79
N GLY A 95 -9.60 -15.76 1.59
CA GLY A 95 -10.74 -15.61 2.49
C GLY A 95 -10.44 -15.10 3.90
N ALA A 96 -9.26 -14.52 4.13
CA ALA A 96 -8.88 -13.93 5.41
C ALA A 96 -7.89 -12.77 5.23
N PHE A 97 -8.12 -11.70 5.98
CA PHE A 97 -7.22 -10.56 6.08
C PHE A 97 -5.85 -10.94 6.66
N ARG A 98 -4.83 -10.19 6.22
CA ARG A 98 -3.79 -9.72 7.14
C ARG A 98 -3.76 -8.21 6.95
N GLY A 99 -4.05 -7.40 7.98
CA GLY A 99 -3.92 -5.93 7.91
C GLY A 99 -5.22 -5.13 7.88
N GLY A 100 -5.79 -4.89 9.07
CA GLY A 100 -6.69 -3.76 9.36
C GLY A 100 -8.09 -3.77 8.73
N ASP A 101 -8.91 -2.78 9.11
CA ASP A 101 -10.18 -2.43 8.48
C ASP A 101 -9.92 -1.54 7.23
N ARG A 102 -10.84 -1.52 6.25
CA ARG A 102 -10.92 -0.69 4.99
C ARG A 102 -10.42 -1.31 3.67
N TYR A 103 -10.66 -2.59 3.42
CA TYR A 103 -10.28 -3.31 2.17
C TYR A 103 -11.36 -3.31 1.09
N ALA A 104 -12.64 -3.12 1.46
CA ALA A 104 -13.77 -3.05 0.54
C ALA A 104 -13.65 -1.89 -0.48
N ARG A 105 -12.80 -0.88 -0.19
CA ARG A 105 -12.42 0.17 -1.13
C ARG A 105 -11.90 -0.39 -2.46
N HIS A 106 -11.19 -1.52 -2.46
CA HIS A 106 -10.63 -2.07 -3.69
C HIS A 106 -11.71 -2.63 -4.62
N TRP A 107 -12.79 -3.17 -4.07
CA TRP A 107 -13.96 -3.59 -4.84
C TRP A 107 -14.67 -2.36 -5.40
N TYR A 108 -14.86 -1.34 -4.56
CA TYR A 108 -15.47 -0.08 -5.01
C TYR A 108 -14.66 0.59 -6.14
N ASP A 109 -13.34 0.71 -5.97
CA ASP A 109 -12.43 1.28 -6.96
C ASP A 109 -12.49 0.50 -8.28
N LEU A 110 -12.52 -0.83 -8.22
CA LEU A 110 -12.64 -1.68 -9.40
C LEU A 110 -13.97 -1.45 -10.15
N ASP A 111 -15.08 -1.28 -9.44
CA ASP A 111 -16.37 -0.91 -10.06
C ASP A 111 -16.32 0.49 -10.69
N ARG A 112 -15.66 1.46 -10.04
CA ARG A 112 -15.47 2.80 -10.63
C ARG A 112 -14.62 2.75 -11.89
N LEU A 113 -13.52 1.99 -11.90
CA LEU A 113 -12.69 1.76 -13.08
C LEU A 113 -13.47 1.07 -14.21
N GLN A 114 -14.37 0.15 -13.87
CA GLN A 114 -15.29 -0.44 -14.83
C GLN A 114 -16.26 0.61 -15.41
N ALA A 115 -16.89 1.42 -14.57
CA ALA A 115 -17.88 2.42 -14.98
C ALA A 115 -17.30 3.46 -15.96
N VAL A 116 -16.01 3.80 -15.84
CA VAL A 116 -15.32 4.73 -16.77
C VAL A 116 -14.64 4.02 -17.95
N GLY A 117 -14.84 2.72 -18.11
CA GLY A 117 -14.35 1.94 -19.25
C GLY A 117 -12.87 1.53 -19.19
N ILE A 118 -12.16 1.82 -18.10
CA ILE A 118 -10.75 1.41 -17.92
C ILE A 118 -10.65 -0.11 -17.82
N ALA A 119 -11.55 -0.77 -17.06
CA ALA A 119 -11.54 -2.21 -16.93
C ALA A 119 -11.70 -2.92 -18.29
N ALA A 120 -12.53 -2.39 -19.19
CA ALA A 120 -12.71 -2.95 -20.53
C ALA A 120 -11.40 -2.92 -21.36
N ARG A 121 -10.65 -1.82 -21.27
CA ARG A 121 -9.33 -1.69 -21.92
C ARG A 121 -8.30 -2.63 -21.31
N ALA A 122 -8.29 -2.75 -19.98
CA ALA A 122 -7.38 -3.68 -19.29
C ALA A 122 -7.63 -5.14 -19.69
N LEU A 123 -8.89 -5.52 -19.89
CA LEU A 123 -9.28 -6.85 -20.38
C LEU A 123 -8.86 -7.14 -21.83
N GLU A 124 -8.49 -6.12 -22.61
CA GLU A 124 -8.00 -6.28 -23.99
C GLU A 124 -6.48 -6.48 -24.05
N ASP A 125 -5.76 -6.05 -23.02
CA ASP A 125 -4.30 -6.11 -22.96
C ASP A 125 -3.82 -7.44 -22.34
N LYS A 126 -3.93 -8.52 -23.12
CA LYS A 126 -3.46 -9.86 -22.72
C LYS A 126 -1.97 -9.89 -22.35
N PRO A 127 -1.05 -9.24 -23.10
CA PRO A 127 0.36 -9.18 -22.73
C PRO A 127 0.57 -8.56 -21.34
N LEU A 128 -0.07 -7.42 -21.06
CA LEU A 128 0.03 -6.77 -19.76
C LEU A 128 -0.49 -7.68 -18.63
N ALA A 129 -1.63 -8.34 -18.84
CA ALA A 129 -2.19 -9.26 -17.84
C ALA A 129 -1.21 -10.42 -17.54
N GLN A 130 -0.58 -10.99 -18.57
CA GLN A 130 0.42 -12.05 -18.41
C GLN A 130 1.67 -11.57 -17.67
N ASP A 131 2.15 -10.35 -17.95
CA ASP A 131 3.31 -9.79 -17.27
C ASP A 131 3.02 -9.46 -15.81
N VAL A 132 1.81 -8.98 -15.51
CA VAL A 132 1.31 -8.82 -14.13
C VAL A 132 1.26 -10.17 -13.41
N ALA A 133 0.75 -11.22 -14.04
CA ALA A 133 0.70 -12.57 -13.45
C ALA A 133 2.10 -13.12 -13.17
N LYS A 134 3.04 -12.99 -14.10
CA LYS A 134 4.45 -13.40 -13.90
C LYS A 134 5.11 -12.65 -12.76
N HIS A 135 4.93 -11.33 -12.72
CA HIS A 135 5.46 -10.49 -11.65
C HIS A 135 4.86 -10.91 -10.30
N LYS A 136 3.54 -11.11 -10.24
CA LYS A 136 2.86 -11.59 -9.04
C LYS A 136 3.39 -12.94 -8.56
N GLN A 137 3.60 -13.88 -9.49
CA GLN A 137 4.11 -15.21 -9.19
C GLN A 137 5.51 -15.20 -8.56
N HIS A 138 6.37 -14.26 -8.97
CA HIS A 138 7.75 -14.18 -8.46
C HIS A 138 7.83 -13.51 -7.09
N PHE A 139 7.06 -12.44 -6.87
CA PHE A 139 7.22 -11.58 -5.69
C PHE A 139 6.16 -11.80 -4.60
N PHE A 140 5.01 -12.39 -4.92
CA PHE A 140 3.84 -12.44 -4.04
C PHE A 140 3.30 -13.85 -3.87
N ARG A 141 4.16 -14.75 -3.36
CA ARG A 141 3.77 -16.12 -3.10
C ARG A 141 2.75 -16.19 -1.96
N GLU A 142 1.49 -16.40 -2.33
CA GLU A 142 0.36 -16.59 -1.43
C GLU A 142 -0.15 -18.03 -1.50
N THR A 143 -0.96 -18.41 -0.51
CA THR A 143 -1.65 -19.70 -0.49
C THR A 143 -3.15 -19.51 -0.39
N ASP A 144 -3.91 -20.42 -1.00
CA ASP A 144 -5.36 -20.51 -0.83
C ASP A 144 -5.73 -21.03 0.57
N ARG A 145 -7.04 -21.22 0.80
CA ARG A 145 -7.59 -21.77 2.06
C ARG A 145 -7.11 -23.19 2.36
N ALA A 146 -6.77 -23.99 1.35
CA ALA A 146 -6.27 -25.35 1.49
C ALA A 146 -4.74 -25.40 1.69
N GLY A 147 -4.07 -24.24 1.67
CA GLY A 147 -2.62 -24.13 1.77
C GLY A 147 -1.88 -24.39 0.47
N ALA A 148 -2.58 -24.55 -0.65
CA ALA A 148 -1.95 -24.67 -1.97
C ALA A 148 -1.45 -23.30 -2.43
N THR A 149 -0.28 -23.26 -3.07
CA THR A 149 0.27 -22.00 -3.60
C THR A 149 -0.64 -21.49 -4.72
N ILE A 150 -1.03 -20.22 -4.64
CA ILE A 150 -1.84 -19.57 -5.68
C ILE A 150 -0.99 -19.44 -6.96
N ASN A 151 -1.55 -19.87 -8.08
CA ASN A 151 -0.97 -19.69 -9.41
C ASN A 151 -1.64 -18.51 -10.10
N TYR A 152 -0.94 -17.37 -10.19
CA TYR A 152 -1.51 -16.16 -10.79
C TYR A 152 -1.72 -16.28 -12.30
N ALA A 153 -1.11 -17.27 -12.97
CA ALA A 153 -1.40 -17.56 -14.36
C ALA A 153 -2.87 -17.96 -14.56
N ASP A 154 -3.47 -18.64 -13.59
CA ASP A 154 -4.85 -19.12 -13.68
C ASP A 154 -5.83 -17.93 -13.71
N ALA A 155 -5.54 -16.87 -12.95
CA ALA A 155 -6.35 -15.65 -12.90
C ALA A 155 -6.41 -14.91 -14.25
N VAL A 156 -5.42 -15.10 -15.12
CA VAL A 156 -5.37 -14.49 -16.46
C VAL A 156 -5.69 -15.48 -17.57
N SER A 157 -6.04 -16.72 -17.22
CA SER A 157 -6.36 -17.81 -18.15
C SER A 157 -7.76 -18.40 -17.94
N GLY A 158 -8.69 -17.65 -17.34
CA GLY A 158 -10.10 -18.05 -17.22
C GLY A 158 -10.57 -18.38 -15.81
N SER A 159 -9.72 -18.23 -14.80
CA SER A 159 -10.02 -18.56 -13.41
C SER A 159 -9.88 -17.35 -12.47
N LEU A 160 -10.13 -16.13 -12.96
CA LEU A 160 -10.17 -14.94 -12.11
C LEU A 160 -11.28 -15.08 -11.06
N CYS A 161 -10.93 -14.85 -9.81
CA CYS A 161 -11.82 -14.79 -8.65
C CYS A 161 -11.73 -13.38 -8.07
N LEU A 162 -12.79 -12.60 -8.22
CA LEU A 162 -12.99 -11.31 -7.57
C LEU A 162 -13.95 -11.42 -6.38
N ILE A 163 -14.94 -12.32 -6.44
CA ILE A 163 -15.98 -12.43 -5.41
C ILE A 163 -15.65 -13.57 -4.44
N PRO A 164 -15.26 -13.28 -3.19
CA PRO A 164 -15.02 -14.32 -2.19
C PRO A 164 -16.32 -15.01 -1.77
N GLU A 165 -16.19 -16.17 -1.12
CA GLU A 165 -17.32 -16.92 -0.58
C GLU A 165 -17.28 -17.07 0.95
N GLY A 166 -18.45 -17.26 1.56
CA GLY A 166 -18.61 -17.56 2.99
C GLY A 166 -18.19 -16.41 3.90
N VAL A 167 -17.48 -16.73 4.99
CA VAL A 167 -17.04 -15.77 6.02
C VAL A 167 -16.27 -14.58 5.44
N ALA A 168 -15.54 -14.78 4.34
CA ALA A 168 -14.81 -13.72 3.67
C ALA A 168 -15.73 -12.70 3.00
N LEU A 169 -16.83 -13.14 2.39
CA LEU A 169 -17.84 -12.26 1.79
C LEU A 169 -18.56 -11.46 2.87
N GLU A 170 -18.89 -12.11 3.99
CA GLU A 170 -19.51 -11.44 5.15
C GLU A 170 -18.58 -10.37 5.73
N ALA A 171 -17.27 -10.67 5.85
CA ALA A 171 -16.28 -9.70 6.30
C ALA A 171 -16.15 -8.52 5.32
N LEU A 172 -16.18 -8.79 4.00
CA LEU A 172 -16.17 -7.75 2.98
C LEU A 172 -17.40 -6.84 3.08
N ALA A 173 -18.58 -7.42 3.30
CA ALA A 173 -19.84 -6.68 3.44
C ALA A 173 -19.82 -5.76 4.66
N GLN A 174 -19.37 -6.26 5.81
CA GLN A 174 -19.25 -5.48 7.04
C GLN A 174 -18.26 -4.32 6.87
N ASP A 175 -17.13 -4.56 6.20
CA ASP A 175 -16.14 -3.53 5.94
C ASP A 175 -16.67 -2.45 4.98
N TYR A 176 -17.41 -2.84 3.94
CA TYR A 176 -18.08 -1.89 3.04
C TYR A 176 -19.11 -1.02 3.79
N GLN A 177 -19.90 -1.63 4.68
CA GLN A 177 -20.87 -0.91 5.49
C GLN A 177 -20.19 0.12 6.41
N LYS A 178 -19.08 -0.25 7.07
CA LYS A 178 -18.29 0.70 7.87
C LYS A 178 -17.80 1.89 7.04
N MET A 179 -17.41 1.66 5.78
CA MET A 179 -16.99 2.74 4.88
C MET A 179 -18.14 3.69 4.52
N GLN A 180 -19.36 3.16 4.32
CA GLN A 180 -20.55 3.96 4.09
C GLN A 180 -20.90 4.81 5.32
N GLU A 181 -20.93 4.20 6.50
CA GLU A 181 -21.24 4.86 7.77
C GLU A 181 -20.22 5.94 8.13
N ALA A 182 -18.94 5.74 7.79
CA ALA A 182 -17.88 6.72 7.97
C ALA A 182 -17.89 7.86 6.92
N GLY A 183 -18.81 7.84 5.95
CA GLY A 183 -18.89 8.86 4.89
C GLY A 183 -17.70 8.86 3.93
N LEU A 184 -16.99 7.75 3.82
CA LEU A 184 -15.82 7.61 2.92
C LEU A 184 -16.23 7.37 1.46
N LEU A 185 -17.49 7.02 1.22
CA LEU A 185 -18.07 6.82 -0.09
C LEU A 185 -18.99 8.00 -0.46
N GLN A 186 -19.18 8.22 -1.75
CA GLN A 186 -20.09 9.26 -2.24
C GLN A 186 -21.52 9.00 -1.74
N SER A 187 -22.30 10.06 -1.55
CA SER A 187 -23.67 9.98 -1.02
C SER A 187 -24.63 9.15 -1.89
N ASP A 188 -24.30 8.94 -3.16
CA ASP A 188 -25.00 8.09 -4.13
C ASP A 188 -24.32 6.71 -4.32
N SER A 189 -23.50 6.27 -3.36
CA SER A 189 -22.87 4.95 -3.39
C SER A 189 -23.93 3.84 -3.49
N ILE A 190 -23.61 2.82 -4.29
CA ILE A 190 -24.50 1.69 -4.52
C ILE A 190 -24.55 0.76 -3.30
N ALA A 191 -25.58 -0.09 -3.23
CA ALA A 191 -25.63 -1.12 -2.20
C ALA A 191 -24.50 -2.14 -2.41
N PHE A 192 -24.06 -2.79 -1.33
CA PHE A 192 -23.02 -3.82 -1.40
C PHE A 192 -23.39 -4.94 -2.38
N ASP A 193 -24.65 -5.40 -2.35
CA ASP A 193 -25.13 -6.45 -3.25
C ASP A 193 -25.04 -6.03 -4.73
N ASP A 194 -25.34 -4.76 -5.03
CA ASP A 194 -25.20 -4.21 -6.38
C ASP A 194 -23.73 -4.14 -6.81
N LEU A 195 -22.83 -3.76 -5.90
CA LEU A 195 -21.38 -3.76 -6.14
C LEU A 195 -20.88 -5.16 -6.50
N ILE A 196 -21.26 -6.16 -5.71
CA ILE A 196 -20.89 -7.56 -5.95
C ILE A 196 -21.47 -8.07 -7.27
N ALA A 197 -22.74 -7.77 -7.58
CA ALA A 197 -23.35 -8.15 -8.84
C ALA A 197 -22.62 -7.57 -10.07
N ARG A 198 -22.21 -6.29 -10.01
CA ARG A 198 -21.44 -5.65 -11.10
C ARG A 198 -20.06 -6.23 -11.27
N LEU A 199 -19.39 -6.58 -10.18
CA LEU A 199 -18.06 -7.19 -10.21
C LEU A 199 -18.11 -8.66 -10.62
N MET A 200 -19.21 -9.37 -10.34
CA MET A 200 -19.44 -10.71 -10.89
C MET A 200 -19.52 -10.67 -12.43
N VAL A 201 -20.25 -9.70 -12.98
CA VAL A 201 -20.29 -9.49 -14.44
C VAL A 201 -18.90 -9.18 -15.00
N LEU A 202 -18.07 -8.40 -14.29
CA LEU A 202 -16.70 -8.13 -14.69
C LEU A 202 -15.84 -9.40 -14.69
N GLN A 203 -15.94 -10.19 -13.62
CA GLN A 203 -15.25 -11.48 -13.47
C GLN A 203 -15.59 -12.42 -14.62
N ASP A 204 -16.88 -12.59 -14.93
CA ASP A 204 -17.34 -13.47 -16.00
C ASP A 204 -16.84 -12.99 -17.37
N ARG A 205 -16.83 -11.68 -17.61
CA ARG A 205 -16.27 -11.10 -18.84
C ARG A 205 -14.77 -11.35 -18.97
N ALA A 206 -14.03 -11.27 -17.87
CA ALA A 206 -12.60 -11.56 -17.85
C ALA A 206 -12.35 -13.04 -18.18
N ASN A 207 -13.10 -13.93 -17.54
CA ASN A 207 -12.92 -15.37 -17.66
C ASN A 207 -13.33 -15.90 -19.05
N ASN A 208 -14.45 -15.41 -19.60
CA ASN A 208 -14.92 -15.82 -20.92
C ASN A 208 -14.04 -15.35 -22.10
N ARG A 209 -13.13 -14.38 -21.88
CA ARG A 209 -12.17 -13.90 -22.91
C ARG A 209 -10.83 -14.63 -22.88
N ALA A 210 -10.56 -15.33 -21.78
CA ALA A 210 -9.31 -16.03 -21.54
C ALA A 210 -9.38 -17.52 -21.95
N ALA A 211 -10.60 -18.08 -22.04
CA ALA A 211 -10.90 -19.32 -22.76
C ALA A 211 -10.78 -19.14 -24.28
#